data_AF-A0A914NFD1-F1
#
_entry.id   AF-A0A914NFD1-F1
#
_cell.length_a   1.000
_cell.length_b   1.000
_cell.length_c   1.000
_cell.angle_alpha   90.00
_cell.angle_beta   90.00
_cell.angle_gamma   90.00
#
_symmetry.space_group_name_H-M   'P 1'
#
loop_
_entity.id
_entity.type
_entity.pdbx_description
1 polymer ?
#
loop_
_entity_poly.entity_id
_entity_poly.type
_entity_poly.pdbx_seq_one_letter_code
_entity_poly.pdbx_strand_id
1 'polypeptide(L)'
;MKVCTEFGDENNKAKCVGESDVSPFSNGDKAICDEIPLEVKIVSVYSYGFVITWTPFNTTDMDHRKFLGYMIFYKKVDKINLNMTIDDDRSACSDSWSMYFVTDGSDSTKEDISGEDAGTSSPKGELINQGVEANTLYAVYVQTRVVNHPGAKNAISPILYVKTLFGVPDPPRMRASIALSPNSIKLNWDPPLEAYGDITHYMVSWNLAIEYNTVNADDVCDKRSKRKEKKFFFRKISE
;
A
#
# COMPACT_ATOMS: atom_id res chain seq x y z
N MET A 1 31.07 34.69 -17.57
CA MET A 1 30.04 35.55 -16.92
C MET A 1 30.09 35.22 -15.43
N LYS A 2 30.46 36.16 -14.55
CA LYS A 2 30.56 35.88 -13.10
C LYS A 2 29.18 35.99 -12.47
N VAL A 3 28.72 34.94 -11.80
CA VAL A 3 27.53 34.99 -10.96
C VAL A 3 28.01 35.35 -9.55
N CYS A 4 27.64 36.54 -9.08
CA CYS A 4 27.94 36.99 -7.73
C CYS A 4 26.62 37.03 -6.96
N THR A 5 26.52 36.30 -5.84
CA THR A 5 25.35 36.37 -4.95
C THR A 5 25.51 37.56 -4.00
N GLU A 6 24.51 38.46 -3.94
CA GLU A 6 24.56 39.72 -3.18
C GLU A 6 24.36 39.57 -1.66
N PHE A 7 24.50 38.37 -1.08
CA PHE A 7 24.41 38.18 0.37
C PHE A 7 25.80 38.18 1.01
N GLY A 8 26.38 39.38 1.13
CA GLY A 8 27.51 39.65 2.01
C GLY A 8 27.06 40.60 3.12
N ASP A 9 26.99 40.12 4.36
CA ASP A 9 26.84 40.97 5.55
C ASP A 9 28.02 41.95 5.63
N GLU A 10 27.90 43.06 6.38
CA GLU A 10 28.78 44.26 6.31
C GLU A 10 30.32 44.00 6.50
N ASN A 11 30.73 42.78 6.81
CA ASN A 11 32.13 42.34 6.91
C ASN A 11 32.57 41.25 5.89
N ASN A 12 31.72 40.82 4.95
CA ASN A 12 32.03 39.72 4.05
C ASN A 12 31.80 40.12 2.57
N LYS A 13 32.89 40.38 1.85
CA LYS A 13 32.84 40.70 0.41
C LYS A 13 32.10 39.58 -0.33
N ALA A 14 31.11 39.94 -1.14
CA ALA A 14 30.41 39.01 -2.02
C ALA A 14 31.43 38.15 -2.79
N LYS A 15 31.45 36.85 -2.51
CA LYS A 15 32.37 35.92 -3.18
C LYS A 15 31.78 35.58 -4.55
N CYS A 16 32.29 36.22 -5.59
CA CYS A 16 31.93 35.88 -6.96
C CYS A 16 32.42 34.47 -7.29
N VAL A 17 31.52 33.66 -7.85
CA VAL A 17 31.82 32.32 -8.35
C VAL A 17 32.61 32.46 -9.65
N GLY A 18 33.85 31.96 -9.67
CA GLY A 18 34.72 31.89 -10.84
C GLY A 18 34.38 30.72 -11.76
N GLU A 19 34.94 30.72 -12.98
CA GLU A 19 34.71 29.65 -13.96
C GLU A 19 35.19 28.26 -13.49
N SER A 20 36.12 28.21 -12.54
CA SER A 20 36.59 26.96 -11.93
C SER A 20 35.81 26.53 -10.69
N ASP A 21 34.93 27.39 -10.16
CA ASP A 21 34.18 27.10 -8.92
C ASP A 21 32.98 26.19 -9.19
N VAL A 22 32.50 26.13 -10.44
CA VAL A 22 31.39 25.26 -10.88
C VAL A 22 31.84 24.52 -12.13
N SER A 23 32.09 23.22 -11.99
CA SER A 23 32.40 22.38 -13.13
C SER A 23 31.15 22.16 -14.00
N PRO A 24 31.24 22.38 -15.32
CA PRO A 24 30.13 22.11 -16.23
C PRO A 24 29.85 20.61 -16.39
N PHE A 25 30.73 19.74 -15.90
CA PHE A 25 30.66 18.29 -16.12
C PHE A 25 30.27 17.47 -14.88
N SER A 26 30.14 18.08 -13.70
CA SER A 26 29.84 17.34 -12.45
C SER A 26 28.61 17.85 -11.70
N ASN A 27 28.19 19.08 -11.94
CA ASN A 27 27.16 19.74 -11.13
C ASN A 27 25.80 19.71 -11.85
N GLY A 28 25.32 18.50 -12.16
CA GLY A 28 24.01 18.29 -12.80
C GLY A 28 24.05 17.99 -14.29
N ASP A 29 25.21 17.65 -14.87
CA ASP A 29 25.32 17.22 -16.29
C ASP A 29 24.38 16.05 -16.65
N LYS A 30 24.03 15.23 -15.66
CA LYS A 30 23.08 14.11 -15.80
C LYS A 30 21.66 14.42 -15.33
N ALA A 31 21.41 15.62 -14.81
CA ALA A 31 20.11 16.03 -14.30
C ALA A 31 19.22 16.57 -15.42
N ILE A 32 17.93 16.30 -15.31
CA ILE A 32 16.89 16.93 -16.13
C ILE A 32 16.26 18.00 -15.25
N CYS A 33 16.47 19.28 -15.58
CA CYS A 33 16.04 20.40 -14.75
C CYS A 33 14.63 20.91 -15.09
N ASP A 34 14.11 20.62 -16.29
CA ASP A 34 12.75 21.00 -16.69
C ASP A 34 11.76 19.95 -16.16
N GLU A 35 10.95 20.37 -15.19
CA GLU A 35 9.97 19.52 -14.53
C GLU A 35 8.55 20.07 -14.76
N ILE A 36 7.68 19.22 -15.26
CA ILE A 36 6.28 19.52 -15.55
C ILE A 36 5.40 18.87 -14.46
N PRO A 37 4.34 19.52 -13.96
CA PRO A 37 3.41 18.89 -13.04
C PRO A 37 2.68 17.70 -13.70
N LEU A 38 2.61 16.58 -12.99
CA LEU A 38 1.81 15.41 -13.37
C LEU A 38 0.57 15.30 -12.48
N GLU A 39 -0.62 15.30 -13.09
CA GLU A 39 -1.86 15.11 -12.35
C GLU A 39 -2.17 13.63 -12.15
N VAL A 40 -2.13 13.20 -10.89
CA VAL A 40 -2.46 11.82 -10.48
C VAL A 40 -3.78 11.81 -9.72
N LYS A 41 -4.61 10.79 -9.96
CA LYS A 41 -5.89 10.57 -9.28
C LYS A 41 -5.96 9.15 -8.72
N ILE A 42 -6.51 9.01 -7.53
CA ILE A 42 -6.85 7.70 -6.94
C ILE A 42 -8.20 7.27 -7.52
N VAL A 43 -8.23 6.09 -8.14
CA VAL A 43 -9.42 5.57 -8.83
C VAL A 43 -10.16 4.54 -7.97
N SER A 44 -9.41 3.69 -7.29
CA SER A 44 -9.98 2.60 -6.49
C SER A 44 -9.12 2.32 -5.29
N VAL A 45 -9.75 1.99 -4.16
CA VAL A 45 -9.09 1.70 -2.90
C VAL A 45 -9.68 0.42 -2.34
N TYR A 46 -8.81 -0.50 -1.94
CA TYR A 46 -9.14 -1.80 -1.38
C TYR A 46 -8.45 -1.96 -0.02
N SER A 47 -8.72 -3.07 0.67
CA SER A 47 -7.97 -3.44 1.87
C SER A 47 -6.55 -3.92 1.56
N TYR A 48 -6.31 -4.42 0.36
CA TYR A 48 -5.05 -5.03 -0.07
C TYR A 48 -4.29 -4.19 -1.11
N GLY A 49 -4.69 -2.93 -1.30
CA GLY A 49 -4.10 -2.08 -2.33
C GLY A 49 -4.95 -0.90 -2.77
N PHE A 50 -4.45 -0.20 -3.78
CA PHE A 50 -5.15 0.91 -4.43
C PHE A 50 -4.67 1.08 -5.88
N VAL A 51 -5.49 1.73 -6.69
CA VAL A 51 -5.22 2.02 -8.10
C VAL A 51 -5.20 3.52 -8.31
N ILE A 52 -4.15 3.99 -8.97
CA ILE A 52 -3.99 5.39 -9.38
C ILE A 52 -3.94 5.50 -10.90
N THR A 53 -4.32 6.67 -11.42
CA THR A 53 -4.29 6.98 -12.85
C THR A 53 -3.73 8.38 -13.06
N TRP A 54 -3.17 8.65 -14.23
CA TRP A 54 -2.65 9.96 -14.61
C TRP A 54 -2.82 10.21 -16.10
N THR A 55 -2.60 11.46 -16.52
CA THR A 55 -2.58 11.80 -17.94
C THR A 55 -1.31 11.28 -18.61
N PRO A 56 -1.39 10.70 -19.82
CA PRO A 56 -0.20 10.29 -20.55
C PRO A 56 0.78 11.46 -20.72
N PHE A 57 2.05 11.19 -20.45
CA PHE A 57 3.14 12.11 -20.68
C PHE A 57 3.29 12.36 -22.19
N ASN A 58 3.37 13.63 -22.57
CA ASN A 58 3.46 14.02 -23.97
C ASN A 58 4.87 13.72 -24.51
N THR A 59 4.99 12.70 -25.36
CA THR A 59 6.23 12.31 -26.02
C THR A 59 6.35 12.78 -27.47
N THR A 60 5.39 13.57 -27.97
CA THR A 60 5.29 13.90 -29.41
C THR A 60 6.51 14.66 -29.94
N ASP A 61 7.08 15.54 -29.12
CA ASP A 61 8.24 16.38 -29.48
C ASP A 61 9.59 15.75 -29.04
N MET A 62 9.61 14.45 -28.70
CA MET A 62 10.84 13.73 -28.34
C MET A 62 10.94 12.37 -29.01
N ASP A 63 12.15 11.81 -29.04
CA ASP A 63 12.36 10.42 -29.43
C ASP A 63 11.68 9.52 -28.39
N HIS A 64 10.62 8.81 -28.79
CA HIS A 64 9.83 7.92 -27.94
C HIS A 64 10.68 6.91 -27.15
N ARG A 65 11.84 6.50 -27.68
CA ARG A 65 12.76 5.58 -26.99
C ARG A 65 13.46 6.19 -25.77
N LYS A 66 13.36 7.51 -25.60
CA LYS A 66 13.88 8.23 -24.43
C LYS A 66 12.91 8.18 -23.27
N PHE A 67 11.62 7.95 -23.53
CA PHE A 67 10.64 7.70 -22.48
C PHE A 67 10.61 6.21 -22.14
N LEU A 68 10.88 5.87 -20.89
CA LEU A 68 10.92 4.47 -20.45
C LEU A 68 9.62 4.05 -19.76
N GLY A 69 8.89 5.00 -19.18
CA GLY A 69 7.66 4.74 -18.44
C GLY A 69 7.53 5.62 -17.19
N TYR A 70 6.77 5.16 -16.22
CA TYR A 70 6.48 5.86 -14.97
C TYR A 70 7.02 5.06 -13.78
N MET A 71 7.50 5.77 -12.76
CA MET A 71 7.87 5.22 -11.48
C MET A 71 6.87 5.72 -10.44
N ILE A 72 6.21 4.79 -9.77
CA ILE A 72 5.30 5.04 -8.67
C ILE A 72 6.07 4.82 -7.38
N PHE A 73 6.11 5.83 -6.54
CA PHE A 73 6.74 5.77 -5.23
C PHE A 73 5.68 5.79 -4.16
N TYR A 74 5.77 4.88 -3.19
CA TYR A 74 4.83 4.83 -2.07
C TYR A 74 5.54 4.46 -0.76
N LYS A 75 5.07 5.01 0.36
CA LYS A 75 5.51 4.61 1.70
C LYS A 75 4.39 4.76 2.72
N LYS A 76 4.47 3.95 3.78
CA LYS A 76 3.58 4.04 4.94
C LYS A 76 3.86 5.31 5.71
N VAL A 77 2.82 5.97 6.21
CA VAL A 77 2.91 7.18 7.02
C VAL A 77 1.87 7.14 8.14
N ASP A 78 2.20 7.71 9.30
CA ASP A 78 1.30 7.66 10.47
C ASP A 78 0.12 8.64 10.32
N LYS A 79 0.36 9.78 9.67
CA LYS A 79 -0.61 10.85 9.50
C LYS A 79 -0.36 11.64 8.21
N ILE A 80 -1.40 12.31 7.74
CA ILE A 80 -1.29 13.27 6.63
C ILE A 80 -0.42 14.45 7.09
N ASN A 81 0.65 14.74 6.35
CA ASN A 81 1.53 15.89 6.58
C ASN A 81 1.61 16.74 5.30
N LEU A 82 0.97 17.91 5.30
CA LEU A 82 0.94 18.79 4.13
C LEU A 82 2.30 19.41 3.80
N ASN A 83 3.24 19.41 4.76
CA ASN A 83 4.59 19.94 4.57
C ASN A 83 5.62 18.83 4.32
N MET A 84 5.16 17.61 4.06
CA MET A 84 6.04 16.49 3.72
C MET A 84 6.70 16.73 2.37
N THR A 85 8.00 16.48 2.29
CA THR A 85 8.76 16.52 1.04
C THR A 85 9.15 15.12 0.59
N ILE A 86 9.50 14.99 -0.68
CA ILE A 86 9.98 13.72 -1.25
C ILE A 86 11.32 13.30 -0.62
N ASP A 87 12.11 14.27 -0.17
CA ASP A 87 13.50 14.08 0.27
C ASP A 87 13.69 14.00 1.80
N ASP A 88 12.64 14.19 2.60
CA ASP A 88 12.72 14.26 4.08
C ASP A 88 13.49 13.09 4.73
N ASP A 89 13.45 11.89 4.11
CA ASP A 89 14.13 10.67 4.58
C ASP A 89 14.92 9.98 3.45
N ARG A 90 15.46 10.76 2.52
CA ARG A 90 16.15 10.24 1.34
C ARG A 90 17.63 10.59 1.37
N SER A 91 18.47 9.61 1.03
CA SER A 91 19.90 9.79 0.84
C SER A 91 20.36 9.10 -0.44
N ALA A 92 21.59 9.38 -0.87
CA ALA A 92 22.17 8.72 -2.05
C ALA A 92 22.26 7.19 -1.94
N CYS A 93 22.24 6.64 -0.71
CA CYS A 93 22.43 5.21 -0.45
C CYS A 93 21.18 4.52 0.14
N SER A 94 20.18 5.28 0.57
CA SER A 94 19.01 4.76 1.27
C SER A 94 17.78 5.58 0.93
N ASP A 95 16.70 4.89 0.61
CA ASP A 95 15.43 5.49 0.23
C ASP A 95 14.31 4.84 1.06
N SER A 96 13.47 5.67 1.67
CA SER A 96 12.31 5.22 2.45
C SER A 96 11.11 4.85 1.57
N TRP A 97 11.14 5.27 0.30
CA TRP A 97 10.08 5.00 -0.65
C TRP A 97 10.26 3.63 -1.31
N SER A 98 9.18 2.87 -1.36
CA SER A 98 9.09 1.71 -2.25
C SER A 98 8.76 2.18 -3.67
N MET A 99 9.32 1.53 -4.69
CA MET A 99 9.16 1.93 -6.08
C MET A 99 8.56 0.80 -6.92
N TYR A 100 7.56 1.12 -7.72
CA TYR A 100 6.98 0.25 -8.74
C TYR A 100 7.06 0.91 -10.10
N PHE A 101 7.49 0.16 -11.12
CA PHE A 101 7.69 0.68 -12.47
C PHE A 101 6.57 0.25 -13.41
N VAL A 102 6.03 1.20 -14.16
CA VAL A 102 5.00 0.98 -15.19
C VAL A 102 5.60 1.37 -16.54
N THR A 103 5.77 0.38 -17.42
CA THR A 103 6.25 0.59 -18.79
C THR A 103 5.20 1.30 -19.64
N ASP A 104 5.67 2.11 -20.59
CA ASP A 104 4.80 2.66 -21.63
C ASP A 104 4.39 1.54 -22.60
N GLY A 105 3.12 1.10 -22.55
CA GLY A 105 2.52 0.22 -23.56
C GLY A 105 2.40 -1.29 -23.27
N SER A 106 2.61 -1.79 -22.04
CA SER A 106 2.53 -3.26 -21.83
C SER A 106 2.18 -3.73 -20.42
N ASP A 107 1.04 -3.33 -19.87
CA ASP A 107 0.35 -4.24 -18.94
C ASP A 107 -1.18 -4.08 -18.98
N SER A 108 -1.72 -4.14 -20.20
CA SER A 108 -3.08 -4.56 -20.45
C SER A 108 -3.11 -6.08 -20.36
N THR A 109 -2.99 -6.65 -19.15
CA THR A 109 -3.28 -8.08 -18.97
C THR A 109 -4.80 -8.31 -19.07
N LYS A 110 -5.31 -8.33 -20.30
CA LYS A 110 -6.10 -9.42 -20.92
C LYS A 110 -6.96 -8.93 -22.10
N GLU A 111 -6.70 -9.57 -23.24
CA GLU A 111 -7.61 -9.93 -24.33
C GLU A 111 -8.42 -8.82 -25.02
N ASP A 112 -7.90 -8.40 -26.18
CA ASP A 112 -8.68 -7.90 -27.30
C ASP A 112 -9.82 -8.86 -27.67
N ILE A 113 -11.08 -8.55 -27.29
CA ILE A 113 -12.25 -8.90 -28.10
C ILE A 113 -13.31 -7.79 -28.00
N SER A 114 -12.99 -6.64 -28.59
CA SER A 114 -13.96 -5.82 -29.34
C SER A 114 -13.19 -4.62 -29.86
N GLY A 115 -13.09 -4.50 -31.20
CA GLY A 115 -12.40 -3.40 -31.87
C GLY A 115 -13.05 -2.06 -31.57
N GLU A 116 -12.67 -1.46 -30.45
CA GLU A 116 -13.11 -0.14 -30.02
C GLU A 116 -11.88 0.64 -29.58
N ASP A 117 -11.41 1.45 -30.53
CA ASP A 117 -10.52 2.60 -30.42
C ASP A 117 -9.26 2.42 -29.53
N ALA A 118 -8.13 2.10 -30.19
CA ALA A 118 -6.77 2.18 -29.64
C ALA A 118 -6.32 3.64 -29.45
N GLY A 119 -7.16 4.44 -28.80
CA GLY A 119 -6.99 5.87 -28.57
C GLY A 119 -7.31 6.23 -27.12
N THR A 120 -6.29 6.59 -26.35
CA THR A 120 -6.42 7.41 -25.13
C THR A 120 -6.93 6.72 -23.85
N SER A 121 -6.53 5.47 -23.55
CA SER A 121 -6.68 4.99 -22.16
C SER A 121 -5.61 5.64 -21.27
N SER A 122 -6.02 6.43 -20.27
CA SER A 122 -5.11 6.99 -19.27
C SER A 122 -4.28 5.88 -18.60
N PRO A 123 -2.94 6.03 -18.49
CA PRO A 123 -2.10 5.08 -17.79
C PRO A 123 -2.57 4.85 -16.36
N LYS A 124 -2.42 3.61 -15.89
CA LYS A 124 -2.78 3.21 -14.53
C LYS A 124 -1.62 2.56 -13.82
N GLY A 125 -1.58 2.79 -12.51
CA GLY A 125 -0.69 2.13 -11.57
C GLY A 125 -1.49 1.30 -10.59
N GLU A 126 -1.31 0.00 -10.60
CA GLU A 126 -2.00 -0.95 -9.73
C GLU A 126 -1.08 -1.42 -8.61
N LEU A 127 -1.21 -0.82 -7.43
CA LEU A 127 -0.49 -1.27 -6.23
C LEU A 127 -1.38 -2.26 -5.47
N ILE A 128 -1.57 -3.43 -6.07
CA ILE A 128 -2.48 -4.48 -5.61
C ILE A 128 -1.68 -5.71 -5.18
N ASN A 129 -1.83 -6.16 -3.93
CA ASN A 129 -1.08 -7.30 -3.36
C ASN A 129 0.46 -7.14 -3.43
N GLN A 130 0.96 -5.92 -3.57
CA GLN A 130 2.39 -5.60 -3.65
C GLN A 130 2.96 -5.20 -2.28
N GLY A 131 2.59 -5.93 -1.22
CA GLY A 131 3.00 -5.60 0.15
C GLY A 131 2.26 -4.40 0.76
N VAL A 132 1.13 -4.00 0.18
CA VAL A 132 0.24 -2.98 0.73
C VAL A 132 -0.67 -3.59 1.79
N GLU A 133 -0.58 -3.07 3.00
CA GLU A 133 -1.37 -3.48 4.17
C GLU A 133 -2.74 -2.79 4.27
N ALA A 134 -3.68 -3.48 4.90
CA ALA A 134 -5.01 -2.97 5.21
C ALA A 134 -5.00 -1.93 6.33
N ASN A 135 -6.04 -1.08 6.35
CA ASN A 135 -6.19 0.04 7.28
C ASN A 135 -4.92 0.89 7.48
N THR A 136 -4.11 1.06 6.44
CA THR A 136 -2.82 1.73 6.50
C THR A 136 -2.84 2.97 5.61
N LEU A 137 -2.28 4.06 6.13
CA LEU A 137 -2.15 5.31 5.38
C LEU A 137 -0.84 5.31 4.60
N TYR A 138 -0.91 5.61 3.31
CA TYR A 138 0.21 5.71 2.41
C TYR A 138 0.33 7.13 1.87
N ALA A 139 1.57 7.60 1.75
CA ALA A 139 1.95 8.68 0.86
C ALA A 139 2.35 8.06 -0.49
N VAL A 140 1.95 8.67 -1.60
CA VAL A 140 2.25 8.19 -2.96
C VAL A 140 2.51 9.35 -3.91
N TYR A 141 3.48 9.20 -4.81
CA TYR A 141 3.68 10.13 -5.92
C TYR A 141 4.15 9.36 -7.16
N VAL A 142 4.03 9.98 -8.32
CA VAL A 142 4.44 9.41 -9.61
C VAL A 142 5.42 10.35 -10.28
N GLN A 143 6.47 9.80 -10.88
CA GLN A 143 7.37 10.56 -11.74
C GLN A 143 7.70 9.78 -13.01
N THR A 144 7.99 10.48 -14.09
CA THR A 144 8.42 9.87 -15.35
C THR A 144 9.85 9.35 -15.24
N ARG A 145 10.15 8.27 -15.98
CA ARG A 145 11.51 7.80 -16.21
C ARG A 145 11.93 8.14 -17.63
N VAL A 146 12.76 9.17 -17.78
CA VAL A 146 13.26 9.65 -19.08
C VAL A 146 14.78 9.53 -19.13
N VAL A 147 15.32 9.16 -20.29
CA VAL A 147 16.76 9.20 -20.57
C VAL A 147 17.16 10.64 -20.86
N ASN A 148 18.15 11.17 -20.12
CA ASN A 148 18.63 12.53 -20.31
C ASN A 148 19.08 12.78 -21.77
N HIS A 149 18.60 13.88 -22.34
CA HIS A 149 18.92 14.37 -23.69
C HIS A 149 18.65 15.89 -23.78
N PRO A 150 19.22 16.60 -24.76
CA PRO A 150 18.92 18.02 -24.94
C PRO A 150 17.41 18.26 -25.09
N GLY A 151 16.83 19.09 -24.23
CA GLY A 151 15.39 19.36 -24.21
C GLY A 151 14.54 18.32 -23.46
N ALA A 152 15.17 17.35 -22.78
CA ALA A 152 14.46 16.40 -21.94
C ALA A 152 13.68 17.12 -20.84
N LYS A 153 12.48 16.61 -20.56
CA LYS A 153 11.61 17.08 -19.49
C LYS A 153 11.17 15.89 -18.65
N ASN A 154 11.13 16.08 -17.35
CA ASN A 154 10.48 15.14 -16.45
C ASN A 154 9.08 15.62 -16.13
N ALA A 155 8.20 14.71 -15.74
CA ALA A 155 6.96 15.07 -15.06
C ALA A 155 6.90 14.38 -13.70
N ILE A 156 6.44 15.11 -12.69
CA ILE A 156 6.33 14.64 -11.31
C ILE A 156 5.02 15.12 -10.69
N SER A 157 4.38 14.26 -9.92
CA SER A 157 3.16 14.60 -9.20
C SER A 157 3.48 15.16 -7.81
N PRO A 158 2.59 15.97 -7.22
CA PRO A 158 2.61 16.18 -5.78
C PRO A 158 2.41 14.85 -5.03
N ILE A 159 2.73 14.84 -3.74
CA ILE A 159 2.44 13.71 -2.86
C ILE A 159 0.94 13.66 -2.59
N LEU A 160 0.33 12.50 -2.87
CA LEU A 160 -1.03 12.17 -2.52
C LEU A 160 -1.04 11.26 -1.29
N TYR A 161 -2.16 11.28 -0.57
CA TYR A 161 -2.39 10.42 0.58
C TYR A 161 -3.58 9.50 0.30
N VAL A 162 -3.39 8.21 0.57
CA VAL A 162 -4.44 7.19 0.41
C VAL A 162 -4.45 6.27 1.62
N LYS A 163 -5.62 6.10 2.23
CA LYS A 163 -5.81 5.14 3.33
C LYS A 163 -6.52 3.89 2.79
N THR A 164 -5.89 2.73 2.93
CA THR A 164 -6.51 1.46 2.53
C THR A 164 -7.69 1.11 3.41
N LEU A 165 -8.61 0.30 2.89
CA LEU A 165 -9.79 -0.14 3.63
C LEU A 165 -9.42 -1.12 4.74
N PHE A 166 -10.34 -1.31 5.69
CA PHE A 166 -10.25 -2.38 6.67
C PHE A 166 -10.21 -3.76 5.99
N GLY A 167 -9.34 -4.64 6.47
CA GLY A 167 -9.23 -6.01 5.99
C GLY A 167 -10.07 -6.98 6.79
N VAL A 168 -10.14 -8.23 6.32
CA VAL A 168 -10.77 -9.31 7.07
C VAL A 168 -9.77 -9.75 8.15
N PRO A 169 -10.08 -9.61 9.46
CA PRO A 169 -9.17 -10.02 10.51
C PRO A 169 -8.90 -11.53 10.48
N ASP A 170 -7.73 -11.93 10.96
CA ASP A 170 -7.44 -13.34 11.21
C ASP A 170 -8.41 -13.94 12.25
N PRO A 171 -8.54 -15.28 12.30
CA PRO A 171 -9.28 -15.92 13.37
C PRO A 171 -8.72 -15.56 14.76
N PRO A 172 -9.59 -15.33 15.78
CA PRO A 172 -9.15 -15.18 17.16
C PRO A 172 -8.39 -16.43 17.63
N ARG A 173 -7.35 -16.25 18.43
CA ARG A 173 -6.50 -17.37 18.84
C ARG A 173 -6.99 -17.95 20.16
N MET A 174 -7.58 -19.14 20.11
CA MET A 174 -8.06 -19.83 21.31
C MET A 174 -6.91 -20.17 22.26
N ARG A 175 -6.97 -19.68 23.50
CA ARG A 175 -6.03 -20.03 24.57
C ARG A 175 -6.50 -21.20 25.41
N ALA A 176 -7.76 -21.17 25.81
CA ALA A 176 -8.34 -22.22 26.63
C ALA A 176 -9.87 -22.29 26.46
N SER A 177 -10.39 -23.51 26.52
CA SER A 177 -11.81 -23.81 26.68
C SER A 177 -11.97 -24.70 27.91
N ILE A 178 -12.51 -24.15 28.99
CA ILE A 178 -12.57 -24.81 30.30
C ILE A 178 -14.03 -25.05 30.68
N ALA A 179 -14.41 -26.31 30.88
CA ALA A 179 -15.71 -26.64 31.43
C ALA A 179 -15.74 -26.25 32.91
N LEU A 180 -16.67 -25.34 33.26
CA LEU A 180 -16.88 -24.92 34.65
C LEU A 180 -17.98 -25.75 35.32
N SER A 181 -18.96 -26.21 34.54
CA SER A 181 -20.04 -27.08 34.99
C SER A 181 -20.59 -27.88 33.81
N PRO A 182 -21.53 -28.83 34.01
CA PRO A 182 -22.20 -29.52 32.91
C PRO A 182 -22.85 -28.58 31.88
N ASN A 183 -23.17 -27.35 32.29
CA ASN A 183 -23.89 -26.37 31.47
C ASN A 183 -23.13 -25.03 31.39
N SER A 184 -21.83 -24.99 31.62
CA SER A 184 -21.07 -23.74 31.45
C SER A 184 -19.63 -24.01 31.04
N ILE A 185 -19.19 -23.21 30.07
CA ILE A 185 -17.84 -23.25 29.53
C ILE A 185 -17.30 -21.83 29.59
N LYS A 186 -16.07 -21.69 30.10
CA LYS A 186 -15.29 -20.46 29.99
C LYS A 186 -14.38 -20.56 28.79
N LEU A 187 -14.49 -19.59 27.90
CA LEU A 187 -13.64 -19.45 26.72
C LEU A 187 -12.68 -18.29 26.95
N ASN A 188 -11.39 -18.53 26.72
CA ASN A 188 -10.36 -17.50 26.70
C ASN A 188 -9.67 -17.54 25.35
N TRP A 189 -9.53 -16.39 24.71
CA TRP A 189 -8.78 -16.22 23.47
C TRP A 189 -7.88 -14.98 23.54
N ASP A 190 -6.96 -14.90 22.58
CA ASP A 190 -6.23 -13.69 22.24
C ASP A 190 -6.86 -13.05 20.99
N PRO A 191 -6.62 -11.74 20.78
CA PRO A 191 -6.93 -11.11 19.51
C PRO A 191 -6.31 -11.86 18.31
N PRO A 192 -6.89 -11.70 17.11
CA PRO A 192 -6.27 -12.03 15.84
C PRO A 192 -4.80 -11.59 15.80
N LEU A 193 -3.95 -12.35 15.08
CA LEU A 193 -2.57 -11.91 14.85
C LEU A 193 -2.59 -10.62 14.03
N GLU A 194 -3.28 -10.66 12.90
CA GLU A 194 -3.54 -9.48 12.08
C GLU A 194 -5.02 -9.11 12.17
N ALA A 195 -5.31 -7.97 12.80
CA ALA A 195 -6.67 -7.46 12.93
C ALA A 195 -7.11 -6.68 11.67
N TYR A 196 -6.15 -6.17 10.89
CA TYR A 196 -6.38 -5.35 9.69
C TYR A 196 -7.39 -4.20 9.91
N GLY A 197 -7.45 -3.69 11.14
CA GLY A 197 -8.49 -2.78 11.60
C GLY A 197 -8.66 -2.74 13.11
N ASP A 198 -9.58 -1.90 13.55
CA ASP A 198 -9.96 -1.80 14.96
C ASP A 198 -11.02 -2.84 15.29
N ILE A 199 -10.75 -3.69 16.28
CA ILE A 199 -11.68 -4.73 16.72
C ILE A 199 -12.73 -4.11 17.63
N THR A 200 -13.99 -4.09 17.18
CA THR A 200 -15.10 -3.52 17.95
C THR A 200 -15.80 -4.55 18.84
N HIS A 201 -15.96 -5.79 18.38
CA HIS A 201 -16.61 -6.87 19.11
C HIS A 201 -16.24 -8.24 18.54
N TYR A 202 -16.54 -9.30 19.30
CA TYR A 202 -16.45 -10.68 18.85
C TYR A 202 -17.85 -11.30 18.81
N MET A 203 -18.14 -12.04 17.74
CA MET A 203 -19.37 -12.82 17.63
C MET A 203 -19.06 -14.30 17.91
N VAL A 204 -19.62 -14.83 18.99
CA VAL A 204 -19.43 -16.22 19.42
C VAL A 204 -20.69 -17.01 19.14
N SER A 205 -20.56 -18.13 18.44
CA SER A 205 -21.63 -19.10 18.20
C SER A 205 -21.18 -20.50 18.60
N TRP A 206 -22.14 -21.35 18.98
CA TRP A 206 -21.88 -22.74 19.34
C TRP A 206 -22.98 -23.63 18.75
N ASN A 207 -22.61 -24.85 18.41
CA ASN A 207 -23.54 -25.88 17.93
C ASN A 207 -23.29 -27.18 18.71
N LEU A 208 -24.33 -27.99 18.88
CA LEU A 208 -24.16 -29.34 19.39
C LEU A 208 -23.37 -30.13 18.34
N ALA A 209 -22.18 -30.60 18.70
CA ALA A 209 -21.45 -31.52 17.84
C ALA A 209 -22.26 -32.81 17.71
N ILE A 210 -22.67 -33.15 16.48
CA ILE A 210 -23.27 -34.45 16.19
C ILE A 210 -22.11 -35.44 16.13
N GLU A 211 -21.90 -36.20 17.21
CA GLU A 211 -20.99 -37.33 17.16
C GLU A 211 -21.59 -38.38 16.22
N TYR A 212 -21.00 -38.55 15.03
CA TYR A 212 -21.18 -39.78 14.28
C TYR A 212 -20.54 -40.88 15.11
N ASN A 213 -21.38 -41.68 15.78
CA ASN A 213 -20.96 -42.85 16.54
C ASN A 213 -20.17 -43.80 15.61
N THR A 214 -18.85 -43.60 15.51
CA THR A 214 -17.91 -44.57 14.94
C THR A 214 -17.33 -45.48 16.02
N VAL A 215 -17.71 -45.25 17.27
CA VAL A 215 -17.54 -46.24 18.32
C VAL A 215 -18.80 -47.09 18.32
N ASN A 216 -18.71 -48.30 17.77
CA ASN A 216 -19.66 -49.36 18.08
C ASN A 216 -19.85 -49.35 19.59
N ALA A 217 -21.05 -48.98 20.02
CA ALA A 217 -21.46 -49.05 21.40
C ALA A 217 -21.69 -50.52 21.77
N ASP A 218 -20.62 -51.30 21.79
CA ASP A 218 -20.59 -52.47 22.63
C ASP A 218 -20.41 -51.94 24.05
N ASP A 219 -21.53 -51.92 24.77
CA ASP A 219 -21.56 -51.78 26.20
C ASP A 219 -20.59 -52.82 26.80
N VAL A 220 -19.41 -52.37 27.24
CA VAL A 220 -18.34 -53.29 27.66
C VAL A 220 -18.79 -54.12 28.88
N CYS A 221 -19.83 -53.70 29.61
CA CYS A 221 -20.28 -54.42 30.80
C CYS A 221 -21.78 -54.70 30.94
N ASP A 222 -22.76 -53.98 30.34
CA ASP A 222 -24.16 -54.40 30.55
C ASP A 222 -25.22 -53.97 29.53
N LYS A 223 -25.85 -54.96 28.90
CA LYS A 223 -27.00 -54.80 28.01
C LYS A 223 -28.27 -54.48 28.80
N ARG A 224 -28.45 -53.22 29.24
CA ARG A 224 -29.76 -52.52 29.44
C ARG A 224 -29.58 -51.28 30.31
N SER A 225 -29.45 -50.10 29.70
CA SER A 225 -29.88 -48.86 30.36
C SER A 225 -30.27 -47.78 29.34
N LYS A 226 -31.48 -47.23 29.49
CA LYS A 226 -32.02 -46.18 28.61
C LYS A 226 -31.41 -44.82 28.99
N ARG A 227 -30.67 -44.20 28.08
CA ARG A 227 -30.13 -42.83 28.22
C ARG A 227 -31.30 -41.82 28.21
N LYS A 228 -31.43 -41.02 29.27
CA LYS A 228 -32.35 -39.86 29.29
C LYS A 228 -31.66 -38.68 28.61
N GLU A 229 -32.26 -38.15 27.55
CA GLU A 229 -31.84 -36.89 26.94
C GLU A 229 -32.05 -35.73 27.91
N LYS A 230 -31.03 -34.89 28.08
CA LYS A 230 -31.15 -33.62 28.80
C LYS A 230 -31.19 -32.50 27.78
N LYS A 231 -32.27 -31.70 27.83
CA LYS A 231 -32.33 -30.40 27.14
C LYS A 231 -31.70 -29.34 28.02
N PHE A 232 -30.79 -28.57 27.44
CA PHE A 232 -30.14 -27.44 28.10
C PHE A 232 -30.60 -26.13 27.49
N PHE A 233 -30.89 -25.16 28.35
CA PHE A 233 -31.15 -23.78 27.97
C PHE A 233 -30.03 -22.90 28.55
N PHE A 234 -29.50 -21.99 27.75
CA PHE A 234 -28.42 -21.09 28.16
C PHE A 234 -28.86 -19.63 28.01
N ARG A 235 -28.45 -18.81 28.98
CA ARG A 235 -28.65 -17.36 28.97
C ARG A 235 -27.30 -16.68 28.77
N LYS A 236 -27.24 -15.73 27.82
CA LYS A 236 -26.08 -14.88 27.57
C LYS A 236 -25.78 -14.04 28.81
N ILE A 237 -24.54 -14.08 29.29
CA ILE A 237 -23.99 -13.09 30.22
C ILE A 237 -23.00 -12.27 29.41
N SER A 238 -23.34 -11.01 29.13
CA SER A 238 -22.41 -10.00 28.64
C SER A 238 -21.92 -9.20 29.83
N GLU A 239 -20.60 -9.11 30.00
CA GLU A 239 -19.96 -7.99 30.70
C GLU A 239 -19.63 -6.91 29.67
#